data_AF-A0A0D0HNF7-F1
#
_entry.id   AF-A0A0D0HNF7-F1
#
_cell.length_a   1.000
_cell.length_b   1.000
_cell.length_c   1.000
_cell.angle_alpha   90.00
_cell.angle_beta   90.00
_cell.angle_gamma   90.00
#
_symmetry.space_group_name_H-M   'P 1'
#
loop_
_entity.id
_entity.type
_entity.pdbx_description
1 polymer ?
#
loop_
_entity_poly.entity_id
_entity_poly.type
_entity_poly.pdbx_seq_one_letter_code
_entity_poly.pdbx_strand_id
1 'polypeptide(L)'
;MEHTLRQILDKLDKMEANMTTKQELEEIKANMATKQELAEIKAELEKVKANMITKQELQEVKANMATKQELQEVKANMATKQELQEVKANMATKQDFTLVQQAVLETNEIIKKLETKIDSHEKLLTLLSHRSLEHEAAISSIRFILTK
;
A
#
# COMPACT_ATOMS: atom_id res chain seq x y z
N MET A 1 -64.45 -42.39 -77.23
CA MET A 1 -63.47 -43.02 -76.32
C MET A 1 -62.13 -42.28 -76.35
N GLU A 2 -61.55 -41.97 -77.52
CA GLU A 2 -60.26 -41.25 -77.61
C GLU A 2 -60.26 -39.87 -76.96
N HIS A 3 -61.28 -39.05 -77.19
CA HIS A 3 -61.37 -37.71 -76.58
C HIS A 3 -61.38 -37.77 -75.04
N THR A 4 -62.07 -38.76 -74.47
CA THR A 4 -62.16 -38.97 -73.02
C THR A 4 -60.82 -39.41 -72.44
N LEU A 5 -60.10 -40.30 -73.15
CA LEU A 5 -58.75 -40.72 -72.77
C LEU A 5 -57.75 -39.56 -72.85
N ARG A 6 -57.85 -38.70 -73.87
CA ARG A 6 -57.03 -37.50 -74.01
C ARG A 6 -57.23 -36.53 -72.85
N GLN A 7 -58.48 -36.30 -72.45
CA GLN A 7 -58.81 -35.45 -71.30
C GLN A 7 -58.32 -36.04 -69.96
N ILE A 8 -58.29 -37.36 -69.83
CA ILE A 8 -57.75 -38.03 -68.64
C ILE A 8 -56.23 -37.87 -68.59
N LEU A 9 -55.54 -38.01 -69.73
CA LEU A 9 -54.09 -37.81 -69.85
C LEU A 9 -53.69 -36.37 -69.47
N ASP A 10 -54.36 -35.37 -70.05
CA ASP A 10 -54.11 -33.95 -69.73
C ASP A 10 -54.35 -33.63 -68.24
N LYS A 11 -55.30 -34.30 -67.59
CA LYS A 11 -55.56 -34.14 -66.15
C LYS A 11 -54.49 -34.82 -65.30
N LEU A 12 -53.98 -35.97 -65.74
CA LEU A 12 -52.86 -36.66 -65.09
C LEU A 12 -51.59 -35.81 -65.17
N ASP A 13 -51.26 -35.26 -66.34
CA ASP A 13 -50.09 -34.40 -66.53
C ASP A 13 -50.17 -33.13 -65.64
N LYS A 14 -51.36 -32.52 -65.55
CA LYS A 14 -51.59 -31.38 -64.65
C LYS A 14 -51.48 -31.76 -63.17
N MET A 15 -51.92 -32.95 -62.80
CA MET A 15 -51.83 -33.43 -61.42
C MET A 15 -50.39 -33.75 -61.04
N GLU A 16 -49.61 -34.33 -61.95
CA GLU A 16 -48.17 -34.56 -61.79
C GLU A 16 -47.44 -33.23 -61.57
N ALA A 17 -47.62 -32.24 -62.47
CA ALA A 17 -47.03 -30.91 -62.31
C ALA A 17 -47.42 -30.21 -60.99
N ASN A 18 -48.67 -30.36 -60.54
CA ASN A 18 -49.12 -29.84 -59.25
C ASN A 18 -48.49 -30.56 -58.05
N MET A 19 -48.19 -31.86 -58.16
CA MET A 19 -47.46 -32.58 -57.11
C MET A 19 -46.00 -32.15 -57.04
N THR A 20 -45.33 -31.99 -58.19
CA THR A 20 -43.93 -31.55 -58.25
C THR A 20 -43.76 -30.16 -57.65
N THR A 21 -44.61 -29.20 -58.03
CA THR A 21 -44.60 -27.84 -57.48
C THR A 21 -44.92 -27.80 -55.98
N LYS A 22 -45.80 -28.68 -55.50
CA LYS A 22 -46.08 -28.80 -54.06
C LYS A 22 -44.88 -29.36 -53.29
N GLN A 23 -44.15 -30.32 -53.85
CA GLN A 23 -42.91 -30.83 -53.26
C GLN A 23 -41.83 -29.74 -53.18
N GLU A 24 -41.61 -28.99 -54.26
CA GLU A 24 -40.66 -27.86 -54.29
C GLU A 24 -41.03 -26.80 -53.24
N LEU A 25 -42.32 -26.53 -53.03
CA LEU A 25 -42.80 -25.54 -52.06
C LEU A 25 -42.64 -26.01 -50.61
N GLU A 26 -42.76 -27.31 -50.35
CA GLU A 26 -42.42 -27.92 -49.05
C GLU A 26 -40.91 -27.88 -48.79
N GLU A 27 -40.08 -28.15 -49.80
CA GLU A 27 -38.62 -28.09 -49.70
C GLU A 27 -38.13 -26.65 -49.46
N ILE A 28 -38.73 -25.66 -50.13
CA ILE A 28 -38.47 -24.23 -49.89
C ILE A 28 -38.88 -23.83 -48.46
N LYS A 29 -40.00 -24.34 -47.94
CA LYS A 29 -40.42 -24.09 -46.55
C LYS A 29 -39.51 -24.76 -45.52
N ALA A 30 -38.93 -25.91 -45.84
CA ALA A 30 -37.98 -26.60 -44.98
C ALA A 30 -36.60 -25.93 -44.98
N ASN A 31 -36.18 -25.35 -46.12
CA ASN A 31 -34.90 -24.68 -46.27
C ASN A 31 -34.92 -23.20 -45.85
N MET A 32 -36.08 -22.54 -45.84
CA MET A 32 -36.21 -21.20 -45.28
C MET A 32 -36.32 -21.26 -43.76
N ALA A 33 -35.53 -20.45 -43.08
CA ALA A 33 -35.66 -20.24 -41.65
C ALA A 33 -37.11 -19.88 -41.32
N THR A 34 -37.75 -20.75 -40.55
CA THR A 34 -39.12 -20.57 -40.10
C THR A 34 -39.21 -19.33 -39.21
N LYS A 35 -40.42 -18.77 -39.09
CA LYS A 35 -40.68 -17.68 -38.12
C LYS A 35 -40.24 -18.02 -36.70
N GLN A 36 -40.21 -19.31 -36.36
CA GLN A 36 -39.80 -19.79 -35.05
C GLN A 36 -38.28 -19.71 -34.87
N GLU A 37 -37.48 -20.15 -35.85
CA GLU A 37 -36.02 -20.04 -35.81
C GLU A 37 -35.56 -18.58 -35.77
N LEU A 38 -36.23 -17.68 -36.50
CA LEU A 38 -35.96 -16.24 -36.42
C LEU A 38 -36.29 -15.66 -35.03
N ALA A 39 -37.32 -16.18 -34.35
CA ALA A 39 -37.66 -15.77 -33.00
C ALA A 39 -36.62 -16.28 -31.98
N GLU A 40 -36.13 -17.50 -32.15
CA GLU A 40 -35.07 -18.09 -31.33
C GLU A 40 -33.74 -17.33 -31.50
N ILE A 41 -33.32 -17.06 -32.74
CA ILE A 41 -32.11 -16.26 -33.03
C ILE A 41 -32.23 -14.87 -32.39
N LYS A 42 -33.41 -14.24 -32.44
CA LYS A 42 -33.62 -12.93 -31.82
C LYS A 42 -33.52 -13.00 -30.29
N ALA A 43 -34.06 -14.06 -29.68
CA ALA A 43 -33.96 -14.27 -28.24
C ALA A 43 -32.50 -14.55 -27.79
N GLU A 44 -31.74 -15.31 -28.57
CA GLU A 44 -30.31 -15.53 -28.33
C GLU A 44 -29.50 -14.24 -28.48
N LEU A 45 -29.79 -13.43 -29.50
CA LEU A 45 -29.10 -12.15 -29.72
C LEU A 45 -29.33 -11.17 -28.57
N GLU A 46 -30.54 -11.13 -28.01
CA GLU A 46 -30.86 -10.32 -26.82
C GLU A 46 -30.14 -10.85 -25.57
N LYS A 47 -30.05 -12.17 -25.39
CA LYS A 47 -29.21 -12.75 -24.31
C LYS A 47 -27.74 -12.40 -24.46
N VAL A 48 -27.19 -12.46 -25.68
CA VAL A 48 -25.79 -12.09 -25.94
C VAL A 48 -25.57 -10.62 -25.62
N LYS A 49 -26.45 -9.72 -26.07
CA LYS A 49 -26.37 -8.30 -25.73
C LYS A 49 -26.44 -8.04 -24.24
N ALA A 50 -27.30 -8.75 -23.51
CA ALA A 50 -27.42 -8.60 -22.06
C ALA A 50 -26.17 -9.08 -21.30
N ASN A 51 -25.43 -10.05 -21.85
CA ASN A 51 -24.23 -10.61 -21.22
C ASN A 51 -22.92 -9.96 -21.71
N MET A 52 -22.97 -9.16 -22.77
CA MET A 52 -21.80 -8.46 -23.28
C MET A 52 -21.52 -7.22 -22.43
N ILE A 53 -20.28 -7.12 -21.93
CA ILE A 53 -19.77 -5.88 -21.38
C ILE A 53 -19.77 -4.81 -22.46
N THR A 54 -20.37 -3.68 -22.15
CA THR A 54 -20.41 -2.49 -22.98
C THR A 54 -19.08 -1.73 -22.87
N LYS A 55 -18.79 -0.89 -23.88
CA LYS A 55 -17.63 0.02 -23.83
C LYS A 55 -17.66 0.94 -22.61
N GLN A 56 -18.86 1.30 -22.16
CA GLN A 56 -19.08 2.21 -21.04
C GLN A 56 -18.75 1.52 -19.71
N GLU A 57 -19.20 0.27 -19.51
CA GLU A 57 -18.81 -0.56 -18.36
C GLU A 57 -17.30 -0.81 -18.33
N LEU A 58 -16.66 -1.05 -19.48
CA LEU A 58 -15.20 -1.22 -19.54
C LEU A 58 -14.44 0.07 -19.18
N GLN A 59 -14.98 1.24 -19.53
CA GLN A 59 -14.42 2.54 -19.13
C GLN A 59 -14.55 2.76 -17.62
N GLU A 60 -15.69 2.42 -17.05
CA GLU A 60 -15.95 2.56 -15.61
C GLU A 60 -15.06 1.61 -14.79
N VAL A 61 -14.89 0.36 -15.23
CA VAL A 61 -13.94 -0.61 -14.66
C VAL A 61 -12.50 -0.08 -14.70
N LYS A 62 -12.09 0.54 -15.83
CA LYS A 62 -10.75 1.14 -15.95
C LYS A 62 -10.58 2.39 -15.08
N ALA A 63 -11.62 3.17 -14.86
CA ALA A 63 -11.58 4.36 -14.02
C ALA A 63 -11.54 4.00 -12.51
N ASN A 64 -12.20 2.90 -12.12
CA ASN A 64 -12.29 2.47 -10.72
C ASN A 64 -11.17 1.51 -10.29
N MET A 65 -10.48 0.86 -11.22
CA MET A 65 -9.31 0.05 -10.90
C MET A 65 -8.04 0.91 -10.86
N ALA A 66 -7.26 0.74 -9.80
CA ALA A 66 -5.89 1.22 -9.78
C ALA A 66 -5.14 0.64 -10.99
N THR A 67 -4.65 1.53 -11.83
CA THR A 67 -3.84 1.21 -12.98
C THR A 67 -2.52 0.61 -12.52
N LYS A 68 -1.88 -0.16 -13.41
CA LYS A 68 -0.56 -0.73 -13.17
C LYS A 68 0.49 0.33 -12.82
N GLN A 69 0.30 1.55 -13.31
CA GLN A 69 1.17 2.70 -13.08
C GLN A 69 0.98 3.26 -11.66
N GLU A 70 -0.26 3.43 -11.19
CA GLU A 70 -0.55 3.85 -9.81
C GLU A 70 -0.01 2.83 -8.79
N LEU A 71 -0.14 1.53 -9.06
CA LEU A 71 0.44 0.49 -8.21
C LEU A 71 1.97 0.48 -8.20
N GLN A 72 2.62 0.87 -9.30
CA GLN A 72 4.08 1.03 -9.35
C GLN A 72 4.53 2.25 -8.54
N GLU A 73 3.81 3.37 -8.64
CA GLU A 73 4.10 4.58 -7.88
C GLU A 73 3.94 4.35 -6.37
N VAL A 74 2.87 3.69 -5.95
CA VAL A 74 2.68 3.29 -4.53
C VAL A 74 3.82 2.40 -4.05
N LYS A 75 4.28 1.44 -4.88
CA LYS A 75 5.41 0.58 -4.51
C LYS A 75 6.74 1.33 -4.43
N ALA A 76 6.95 2.35 -5.27
CA ALA A 76 8.16 3.16 -5.24
C ALA A 76 8.19 4.11 -4.03
N ASN A 77 7.04 4.61 -3.61
CA ASN A 77 6.93 5.58 -2.51
C ASN A 77 6.74 4.92 -1.12
N MET A 78 6.39 3.64 -1.08
CA MET A 78 6.19 2.91 0.17
C MET A 78 7.53 2.36 0.67
N ALA A 79 7.93 2.79 1.86
CA ALA A 79 9.05 2.16 2.56
C ALA A 79 8.79 0.66 2.71
N THR A 80 9.73 -0.13 2.24
CA THR A 80 9.70 -1.58 2.35
C THR A 80 9.81 -1.99 3.83
N LYS A 81 9.36 -3.21 4.14
CA LYS A 81 9.51 -3.77 5.50
C LYS A 81 10.97 -3.78 5.97
N GLN A 82 11.92 -3.96 5.03
CA GLN A 82 13.34 -3.99 5.33
C GLN A 82 13.87 -2.59 5.71
N GLU A 83 13.51 -1.55 4.95
CA GLU A 83 13.86 -0.16 5.27
C GLU A 83 13.29 0.27 6.63
N LEU A 84 12.04 -0.12 6.93
CA LEU A 84 11.43 0.17 8.24
C LEU A 84 12.12 -0.58 9.40
N GLN A 85 12.62 -1.80 9.17
CA GLN A 85 13.38 -2.55 10.16
C GLN A 85 14.75 -1.92 10.41
N GLU A 86 15.43 -1.49 9.35
CA GLU A 86 16.72 -0.79 9.46
C GLU A 86 16.58 0.54 10.21
N VAL A 87 15.56 1.35 9.87
CA VAL A 87 15.25 2.57 10.63
C VAL A 87 14.97 2.25 12.09
N LYS A 88 14.18 1.20 12.38
CA LYS A 88 13.87 0.82 13.77
C LYS A 88 15.10 0.33 14.54
N ALA A 89 16.04 -0.33 13.89
CA ALA A 89 17.28 -0.79 14.50
C ALA A 89 18.26 0.35 14.80
N ASN A 90 18.31 1.36 13.93
CA ASN A 90 19.25 2.48 14.03
C ASN A 90 18.70 3.69 14.78
N MET A 91 17.38 3.79 14.95
CA MET A 91 16.74 4.92 15.61
C MET A 91 16.87 4.80 17.13
N ALA A 92 17.39 5.86 17.75
CA ALA A 92 17.38 5.99 19.20
C ALA A 92 15.94 5.92 19.73
N THR A 93 15.75 5.11 20.75
CA THR A 93 14.47 4.85 21.37
C THR A 93 14.24 5.76 22.56
N LYS A 94 12.99 5.81 23.05
CA LYS A 94 12.67 6.50 24.32
C LYS A 94 13.50 5.98 25.49
N GLN A 95 13.81 4.68 25.50
CA GLN A 95 14.60 4.06 26.56
C GLN A 95 16.04 4.59 26.56
N ASP A 96 16.65 4.76 25.38
CA ASP A 96 17.99 5.35 25.25
C ASP A 96 18.02 6.76 25.82
N PHE A 97 16.97 7.55 25.55
CA PHE A 97 16.85 8.90 26.11
C PHE A 97 16.69 8.90 27.63
N THR A 98 15.93 7.96 28.19
CA THR A 98 15.80 7.81 29.66
C THR A 98 17.12 7.46 30.31
N LEU A 99 17.92 6.56 29.71
CA LEU A 99 19.25 6.22 30.21
C LEU A 99 20.20 7.42 30.21
N VAL A 100 20.21 8.18 29.11
CA VAL A 100 21.02 9.42 29.02
C VAL A 100 20.57 10.44 30.06
N GLN A 101 19.26 10.65 30.22
CA GLN A 101 18.71 11.57 31.22
C GLN A 101 19.14 11.18 32.64
N GLN A 102 19.06 9.89 32.97
CA GLN A 102 19.49 9.38 34.27
C GLN A 102 20.98 9.60 34.51
N ALA A 103 21.83 9.29 33.52
CA ALA A 103 23.27 9.51 33.62
C ALA A 103 23.63 11.00 33.81
N VAL A 104 22.90 11.90 33.15
CA VAL A 104 23.06 13.36 33.33
C VAL A 104 22.69 13.80 34.74
N LEU A 105 21.59 13.27 35.30
CA LEU A 105 21.18 13.58 36.68
C LEU A 105 22.22 13.09 37.69
N GLU A 106 22.71 11.87 37.54
CA GLU A 106 23.76 11.31 38.40
C GLU A 106 25.05 12.12 38.32
N THR A 107 25.46 12.52 37.11
CA THR A 107 26.64 13.37 36.89
C THR A 107 26.49 14.72 37.58
N ASN A 108 25.31 15.34 37.48
CA ASN A 108 25.03 16.61 38.16
C ASN A 108 25.13 16.50 39.70
N GLU A 109 24.63 15.41 40.27
CA GLU A 109 24.74 15.19 41.72
C GLU A 109 26.19 14.95 42.18
N ILE A 110 27.00 14.29 41.35
CA ILE A 110 28.44 14.14 41.61
C ILE A 110 29.12 15.52 41.56
N ILE A 111 28.81 16.35 40.57
CA ILE A 111 29.38 17.69 40.43
C ILE A 111 29.08 18.55 41.66
N LYS A 112 27.83 18.59 42.14
CA LYS A 112 27.47 19.34 43.36
C LYS A 112 28.27 18.91 44.59
N LYS A 113 28.50 17.60 44.75
CA LYS A 113 29.33 17.06 45.85
C LYS A 113 30.80 17.46 45.70
N LEU A 114 31.31 17.60 44.48
CA LEU A 114 32.66 18.08 44.24
C LEU A 114 32.78 19.58 44.54
N GLU A 115 31.83 20.39 44.10
CA GLU A 115 31.78 21.83 44.38
C GLU A 115 31.83 22.11 45.89
N THR A 116 30.97 21.46 46.67
CA THR A 116 30.97 21.62 48.13
C THR A 116 32.28 21.20 48.79
N LYS A 117 32.96 20.16 48.26
CA LYS A 117 34.27 19.74 48.76
C LYS A 117 35.36 20.74 48.40
N ILE A 118 35.32 21.31 47.20
CA ILE A 118 36.25 22.36 46.75
C ILE A 118 36.13 23.59 47.65
N ASP A 119 34.92 24.05 47.93
CA ASP A 119 34.67 25.17 48.85
C ASP A 119 35.25 24.90 50.25
N SER A 120 35.11 23.66 50.75
CA SER A 120 35.69 23.27 52.03
C SER A 120 37.22 23.28 51.99
N HIS A 121 37.83 22.82 50.91
CA HIS A 121 39.27 22.84 50.75
C HIS A 121 39.82 24.27 50.64
N GLU A 122 39.13 25.16 49.95
CA GLU A 122 39.52 26.57 49.83
C GLU A 122 39.53 27.29 51.19
N LYS A 123 38.51 27.02 52.02
CA LYS A 123 38.47 27.52 53.41
C LYS A 123 39.62 26.98 54.25
N LEU A 124 39.92 25.69 54.12
CA LEU A 124 41.04 25.06 54.84
C LEU A 124 42.39 25.67 54.41
N LEU A 125 42.61 25.86 53.10
CA LEU A 125 43.81 26.49 52.57
C LEU A 125 43.99 27.90 53.10
N THR A 126 42.90 28.69 53.14
CA THR A 126 42.92 30.04 53.71
C THR A 126 43.31 30.03 55.19
N LEU A 127 42.73 29.13 55.98
CA LEU A 127 43.04 28.99 57.41
C LEU A 127 44.51 28.58 57.65
N LEU A 128 45.00 27.59 56.91
CA LEU A 128 46.37 27.11 57.04
C LEU A 128 47.38 28.17 56.61
N SER A 129 47.09 28.92 55.55
CA SER A 129 47.90 30.07 55.12
C SER A 129 48.03 31.11 56.23
N HIS A 130 46.92 31.48 56.86
CA HIS A 130 46.91 32.43 57.98
C HIS A 130 47.76 31.92 59.16
N ARG A 131 47.52 30.69 59.62
CA ARG A 131 48.29 30.09 60.73
C ARG A 131 49.77 29.96 60.41
N SER A 132 50.12 29.64 59.17
CA SER A 132 51.53 29.55 58.74
C SER A 132 52.22 30.91 58.86
N LEU A 133 51.56 32.01 58.48
CA LEU A 133 52.09 33.36 58.65
C LEU A 133 52.26 33.74 60.12
N GLU A 134 51.27 33.42 60.97
CA GLU A 134 51.35 33.65 62.42
C GLU A 134 52.52 32.87 63.05
N HIS A 135 52.67 31.60 62.69
CA HIS A 135 53.76 30.77 63.16
C HIS A 135 55.12 31.31 62.71
N GLU A 136 55.27 31.73 61.45
CA GLU A 136 56.52 32.33 60.94
C GLU A 136 56.86 33.63 61.67
N ALA A 137 55.87 34.48 61.94
CA ALA A 137 56.05 35.71 62.72
C ALA A 137 56.45 35.44 64.17
N ALA A 138 55.85 34.42 64.81
CA ALA A 138 56.20 34.01 66.17
C ALA A 138 57.63 33.43 66.23
N ILE A 139 57.99 32.57 65.28
CA ILE A 139 59.35 32.00 65.16
C ILE A 139 60.38 33.11 64.95
N SER A 140 60.10 34.05 64.04
CA SER A 140 60.97 35.20 63.77
C SER A 140 61.19 36.04 65.03
N SER A 141 60.13 36.26 65.80
CA SER A 141 60.18 36.99 67.08
C SER A 141 61.05 36.28 68.13
N ILE A 142 60.90 34.96 68.26
CA ILE A 142 61.73 34.14 69.17
C ILE A 142 63.21 34.17 68.76
N ARG A 143 63.50 34.02 67.45
CA ARG A 143 64.87 34.09 66.93
C ARG A 143 65.52 35.43 67.28
N PHE A 144 64.81 36.54 67.08
CA PHE A 144 65.31 37.88 67.40
C PHE A 144 65.69 38.03 68.88
N ILE A 145 64.86 37.49 69.79
CA ILE A 145 65.13 37.51 71.23
C ILE A 145 66.38 36.67 71.57
N LEU A 146 66.55 35.50 70.97
CA LEU A 146 67.68 34.60 71.25
C LEU A 146 69.02 35.07 70.66
N THR A 147 69.00 35.91 69.63
CA THR A 147 70.21 36.46 68.99
C THR A 147 70.68 37.81 69.55
N LYS A 148 69.98 38.36 70.54
CA LYS A 148 70.36 39.56 71.29
C LYS A 148 71.03 39.19 72.59
#